data_AF-A0A0F7GDX7-F1
#
_entry.id   AF-A0A0F7GDX7-F1
#
_cell.length_a   1.000
_cell.length_b   1.000
_cell.length_c   1.000
_cell.angle_alpha   90.00
_cell.angle_beta   90.00
_cell.angle_gamma   90.00
#
_symmetry.space_group_name_H-M   'P 1'
#
loop_
_entity.id
_entity.type
_entity.pdbx_description
1 polymer ?
#
loop_
_entity_poly.entity_id
_entity_poly.type
_entity_poly.pdbx_seq_one_letter_code
_entity_poly.pdbx_strand_id
1 'polypeptide(L)' 'MLKKGDRISISYRKGKDTKGNYILDTLPDAEVEEYTGSILRVRTFEKVPGPHGDEVEIKHFTFDVNSPEFVGAIPD' A
#
# COMPACT_ATOMS: atom_id res chain seq x y z
N MET A 1 -16.91 -4.01 -0.90
CA MET A 1 -16.44 -2.76 -1.51
C MET A 1 -15.74 -1.97 -0.42
N LEU A 2 -14.48 -1.56 -0.64
CA LEU A 2 -13.65 -0.91 0.38
C LEU A 2 -14.22 0.45 0.79
N LYS A 3 -14.12 0.78 2.07
CA LYS A 3 -14.60 2.02 2.68
C LYS A 3 -13.48 2.72 3.43
N LYS A 4 -13.59 4.04 3.58
CA LYS A 4 -12.66 4.83 4.39
C LYS A 4 -12.59 4.27 5.82
N GLY A 5 -11.37 4.05 6.31
CA GLY A 5 -11.08 3.47 7.62
C GLY A 5 -10.88 1.95 7.63
N ASP A 6 -11.17 1.25 6.52
CA ASP A 6 -10.89 -0.19 6.41
C ASP A 6 -9.37 -0.42 6.50
N ARG A 7 -8.97 -1.50 7.19
CA ARG A 7 -7.59 -1.99 7.21
C ARG A 7 -7.43 -3.11 6.19
N ILE A 8 -6.45 -2.95 5.32
CA ILE A 8 -6.20 -3.85 4.20
C ILE A 8 -4.72 -4.11 4.00
N SER A 9 -4.42 -5.29 3.48
CA SER A 9 -3.11 -5.63 2.94
C SER A 9 -3.12 -5.44 1.41
N ILE A 10 -2.23 -4.59 0.88
CA ILE A 10 -2.14 -4.30 -0.56
C ILE A 10 -0.90 -4.95 -1.16
N SER A 11 -1.08 -5.72 -2.23
CA SER A 11 0.02 -6.27 -3.04
C SER A 11 0.11 -5.56 -4.37
N TYR A 12 1.33 -5.15 -4.74
CA TYR A 12 1.61 -4.43 -5.98
C TYR A 12 2.99 -4.81 -6.54
N ARG A 13 3.21 -4.56 -7.81
CA ARG A 13 4.50 -4.72 -8.47
C ARG A 13 5.29 -3.43 -8.31
N LYS A 14 6.51 -3.54 -7.78
CA LYS A 14 7.42 -2.38 -7.61
C LYS A 14 8.47 -2.26 -8.70
N GLY A 15 8.49 -3.19 -9.64
CA GLY A 15 9.45 -3.22 -10.75
C GLY A 15 9.75 -4.64 -11.20
N LYS A 16 10.86 -4.78 -11.94
CA LYS A 16 11.38 -6.07 -12.40
C LYS A 16 12.79 -6.30 -11.86
N ASP A 17 13.13 -7.56 -11.59
CA ASP A 17 14.48 -7.97 -11.27
C ASP A 17 15.39 -7.95 -12.52
N THR A 18 16.68 -8.24 -12.34
CA THR A 18 17.66 -8.28 -13.44
C THR A 18 17.38 -9.36 -14.48
N LYS A 19 16.47 -10.29 -14.20
CA LYS A 19 16.03 -11.37 -15.10
C LYS A 19 14.68 -11.05 -15.77
N GLY A 20 14.08 -9.89 -15.48
CA GLY A 20 12.80 -9.46 -16.03
C GLY A 20 11.57 -9.98 -15.28
N ASN A 21 11.73 -10.66 -14.15
CA ASN A 21 10.60 -11.11 -13.33
C ASN A 21 10.06 -9.95 -12.50
N TYR A 22 8.74 -9.86 -12.35
CA TYR A 22 8.14 -8.85 -11.50
C TYR A 22 8.50 -9.05 -10.03
N ILE A 23 8.91 -7.97 -9.37
CA ILE A 23 9.13 -7.92 -7.92
C ILE A 23 7.83 -7.44 -7.29
N LEU A 24 7.25 -8.29 -6.43
CA LEU A 24 6.09 -7.96 -5.64
C LEU A 24 6.51 -7.28 -4.34
N ASP A 25 5.70 -6.31 -3.92
CA ASP A 25 5.78 -5.71 -2.60
C ASP A 25 4.39 -5.72 -1.97
N THR A 26 4.36 -5.69 -0.64
CA THR A 26 3.13 -5.70 0.12
C THR A 26 3.16 -4.58 1.16
N LEU A 27 2.11 -3.76 1.17
CA LEU A 27 1.84 -2.83 2.25
C LEU A 27 0.89 -3.54 3.24
N PRO A 28 1.40 -4.06 4.38
CA PRO A 28 0.55 -4.59 5.43
C PRO A 28 -0.14 -3.45 6.19
N ASP A 29 -1.33 -3.72 6.75
CA ASP A 29 -2.07 -2.81 7.63
C ASP A 29 -2.23 -1.37 7.07
N ALA A 30 -2.54 -1.28 5.77
CA ALA A 30 -2.83 -0.01 5.13
C ALA A 30 -4.27 0.42 5.45
N GLU A 31 -4.45 1.67 5.86
CA GLU A 31 -5.77 2.23 6.11
C GLU A 31 -6.31 2.93 4.86
N VAL A 32 -7.52 2.58 4.44
CA VAL A 32 -8.19 3.20 3.30
C VAL A 32 -8.58 4.63 3.62
N GLU A 33 -8.09 5.58 2.83
CA GLU A 33 -8.49 6.99 2.92
C GLU A 33 -9.64 7.31 1.97
N GLU A 34 -9.61 6.73 0.76
CA GLU A 34 -10.59 6.96 -0.30
C GLU A 34 -10.58 5.79 -1.29
N TYR A 35 -11.77 5.39 -1.77
CA TYR A 35 -11.91 4.45 -2.87
C TYR A 35 -13.02 4.88 -3.84
N THR A 36 -12.66 5.13 -5.09
CA THR A 36 -13.58 5.62 -6.13
C THR A 36 -14.02 4.53 -7.12
N GLY A 37 -13.66 3.26 -6.86
CA GLY A 37 -13.89 2.16 -7.79
C GLY A 37 -12.76 1.97 -8.81
N SER A 38 -11.92 2.98 -9.03
CA SER A 38 -10.74 2.88 -9.90
C SER A 38 -9.47 3.37 -9.21
N ILE A 39 -9.58 4.33 -8.30
CA ILE A 39 -8.46 4.82 -7.50
C ILE A 39 -8.66 4.41 -6.05
N LEU A 40 -7.61 3.83 -5.46
CA LEU A 40 -7.51 3.47 -4.06
C LEU A 40 -6.40 4.30 -3.42
N ARG A 41 -6.77 5.15 -2.45
CA ARG A 41 -5.81 5.90 -1.63
C ARG A 41 -5.74 5.27 -0.26
N VAL A 42 -4.52 5.06 0.22
CA VAL A 42 -4.26 4.49 1.54
C VAL A 42 -3.13 5.21 2.25
N ARG A 43 -3.09 5.04 3.56
CA ARG A 43 -1.94 5.40 4.38
C ARG A 43 -1.40 4.21 5.15
N THR A 44 -0.09 4.16 5.32
CA THR A 44 0.59 3.20 6.20
C THR A 44 1.38 3.92 7.26
N PHE A 45 1.66 3.23 8.36
CA PHE A 45 2.44 3.73 9.48
C PHE A 45 3.74 2.94 9.53
N GLU A 46 4.87 3.58 9.25
CA GLU A 46 6.18 2.97 9.43
C GLU A 46 6.85 3.51 10.68
N LYS A 47 7.40 2.62 11.48
CA LYS A 47 8.28 2.99 12.58
C LYS A 47 9.66 3.27 12.02
N VAL A 48 10.12 4.50 12.16
CA VAL A 48 11.47 4.92 11.77
C VAL A 48 12.31 5.18 13.02
N PRO A 49 13.60 4.81 13.03
CA PRO A 49 14.48 5.13 14.15
C PRO A 49 14.67 6.65 14.25
N GLY A 50 14.17 7.25 15.33
CA GLY A 50 14.34 8.68 15.64
C GLY A 50 15.41 8.91 16.73
N PRO A 51 15.92 10.15 16.87
CA PRO A 51 16.91 10.53 17.88
C PRO A 51 16.44 10.33 19.34
N HIS A 52 15.13 10.19 19.58
CA HIS A 52 14.53 10.04 20.92
C HIS A 52 13.63 8.79 21.09
N GLY A 53 13.59 7.87 20.13
CA GLY A 53 12.76 6.65 20.17
C GLY A 53 12.22 6.25 18.80
N ASP A 54 11.23 5.35 18.78
CA ASP A 54 10.45 5.01 17.58
C ASP A 54 9.62 6.25 17.15
N GLU A 55 9.99 6.90 16.05
CA GLU A 55 9.12 7.88 15.39
C GLU A 55 8.18 7.14 14.43
N VAL A 56 6.96 7.66 14.23
CA VAL A 56 6.01 7.09 13.29
C VAL A 56 5.94 8.00 12.07
N GLU A 57 6.40 7.50 10.93
CA GLU A 57 6.23 8.12 9.63
C GLU A 57 4.92 7.64 9.02
N ILE A 58 4.06 8.58 8.64
CA ILE A 58 2.82 8.28 7.90
C ILE A 58 3.12 8.42 6.42
N LYS A 59 3.00 7.32 5.68
CA LYS A 59 3.21 7.29 4.23
C LYS A 59 1.88 7.16 3.51
N HIS A 60 1.68 7.97 2.48
CA HIS A 60 0.47 7.96 1.66
C HIS A 60 0.77 7.33 0.30
N PHE A 61 -0.11 6.42 -0.13
CA PHE A 61 -0.01 5.73 -1.41
C PHE A 61 -1.30 5.88 -2.19
N THR A 62 -1.18 5.99 -3.51
CA THR A 62 -2.32 6.01 -4.44
C THR A 62 -2.10 4.92 -5.47
N PHE A 63 -3.10 4.05 -5.62
CA PHE A 63 -3.11 2.96 -6.58
C PHE A 63 -4.25 3.16 -7.58
N ASP A 64 -3.95 2.96 -8.86
CA ASP A 64 -4.97 2.67 -9.87
C ASP A 64 -5.22 1.16 -9.86
N VAL A 65 -6.40 0.73 -9.44
CA VAL A 65 -6.72 -0.70 -9.30
C VAL A 65 -6.86 -1.42 -10.64
N ASN A 66 -6.95 -0.67 -11.76
CA ASN A 66 -6.94 -1.21 -13.11
C ASN A 66 -5.53 -1.28 -13.70
N SER A 67 -4.52 -0.73 -13.00
CA SER A 67 -3.14 -0.82 -13.44
C SER A 67 -2.64 -2.26 -13.37
N PRO A 68 -1.84 -2.73 -14.35
CA PRO A 68 -1.19 -4.04 -14.27
C PRO A 68 -0.18 -4.13 -13.11
N GLU A 69 0.21 -2.99 -12.52
CA GLU A 69 1.07 -2.94 -11.35
C GLU A 69 0.30 -3.20 -10.05
N PHE A 70 -1.03 -3.02 -10.05
CA PHE A 70 -1.88 -3.38 -8.91
C PHE A 70 -2.22 -4.88 -8.98
N VAL A 71 -1.92 -5.62 -7.92
CA VAL A 71 -2.17 -7.07 -7.88
C VAL A 71 -3.41 -7.38 -7.07
N GLY A 72 -3.59 -6.74 -5.92
CA GLY A 72 -4.80 -6.91 -5.12
C GLY A 72 -4.77 -6.18 -3.79
N ALA A 73 -5.95 -6.08 -3.19
CA ALA A 73 -6.16 -5.58 -1.83
C ALA A 73 -7.07 -6.56 -1.08
N ILE A 74 -6.63 -7.03 0.08
CA ILE A 74 -7.35 -7.99 0.90
C ILE A 74 -7.67 -7.33 2.25
N PRO A 75 -8.92 -7.35 2.72
CA PRO A 75 -9.26 -6.94 4.08
C PRO A 75 -8.57 -7.80 5.13
N ASP A 76 -8.04 -7.17 6.17
CA ASP A 76 -7.54 -7.87 7.36
C ASP A 76 -8.69 -8.25 8.32
#